data_AF-A0AAD6MDP1-F1
#
_entry.id   AF-A0AAD6MDP1-F1
#
_cell.length_a   1.000
_cell.length_b   1.000
_cell.length_c   1.000
_cell.angle_alpha   90.00
_cell.angle_beta   90.00
_cell.angle_gamma   90.00
#
_symmetry.space_group_name_H-M   'P 1'
#
loop_
_entity.id
_entity.type
_entity.pdbx_description
1 polymer ?
#
loop_
_entity_poly.entity_id
_entity_poly.type
_entity_poly.pdbx_seq_one_letter_code
_entity_poly.pdbx_strand_id
1 'polypeptide(L)'
;MRKTRAVTHADLAPSHGSTGLGSKTGAFLMVLTIVCGLFCFVLCLIAEAARSQVTWVNSGSKENDEDSQCIYTGSGKIPLLCAAIAFVGLAVAMVVEHVYMLIAVSKATPPALVVWDPNSAYSKTITWKAGFFFVTTWICFAVGEILLLIGLSVESGHLKNWSRPRPNCLVIREGLFSVAGIFALLTVFFAAGLYLTALCAQRMSQEHENTRREILEASALYASPPRSPQHQTITSMARENPVVREDQIEQSSFTYPPAFAKQLHLVL
;
A
#
# COMPACT_ATOMS: atom_id res chain seq x y z
N MET A 1 10.43 -11.88 50.97
CA MET A 1 11.48 -12.21 49.97
C MET A 1 11.00 -11.76 48.59
N ARG A 2 11.72 -10.83 47.95
CA ARG A 2 11.41 -10.33 46.60
C ARG A 2 12.04 -11.30 45.58
N LYS A 3 11.23 -11.94 44.74
CA LYS A 3 11.70 -12.85 43.69
C LYS A 3 12.35 -12.01 42.59
N THR A 4 13.68 -11.96 42.54
CA THR A 4 14.43 -11.30 41.47
C THR A 4 14.24 -12.13 40.20
N ARG A 5 13.51 -11.58 39.23
CA ARG A 5 13.32 -12.20 37.92
C ARG A 5 14.64 -12.02 37.16
N ALA A 6 15.33 -13.13 36.85
CA ALA A 6 16.49 -13.09 35.97
C ALA A 6 16.01 -12.66 34.58
N VAL A 7 16.49 -11.50 34.11
CA VAL A 7 16.25 -11.03 32.74
C VAL A 7 17.07 -11.93 31.82
N THR A 8 16.39 -12.71 31.00
CA THR A 8 17.05 -13.60 30.04
C THR A 8 17.33 -12.83 28.75
N HIS A 9 18.29 -13.30 27.93
CA HIS A 9 18.58 -12.67 26.63
C HIS A 9 17.36 -12.63 25.69
N ALA A 10 16.34 -13.48 25.95
CA ALA A 10 15.05 -13.47 25.28
C ALA A 10 14.14 -12.30 25.70
N ASP A 11 14.28 -11.76 26.92
CA ASP A 11 13.55 -10.58 27.39
C ASP A 11 14.13 -9.27 26.83
N LEU A 12 15.40 -9.28 26.43
CA LEU A 12 16.09 -8.16 25.78
C LEU A 12 16.01 -8.24 24.24
N ALA A 13 15.58 -9.37 23.69
CA ALA A 13 15.35 -9.49 22.26
C ALA A 13 14.19 -8.56 21.89
N PRO A 14 14.38 -7.60 20.96
CA PRO A 14 13.31 -6.71 20.56
C PRO A 14 12.12 -7.56 20.09
N SER A 15 11.01 -7.51 20.83
CA SER A 15 9.79 -8.16 20.39
C SER A 15 9.31 -7.40 19.16
N HIS A 16 9.47 -8.02 18.00
CA HIS A 16 8.98 -7.48 16.73
C HIS A 16 7.45 -7.61 16.73
N GLY A 17 6.77 -6.73 17.46
CA GLY A 17 5.35 -6.42 17.30
C GLY A 17 5.14 -5.76 15.94
N SER A 18 5.34 -6.51 14.86
CA SER A 18 5.29 -5.99 13.51
C SER A 18 3.83 -5.76 13.12
N THR A 19 3.44 -4.49 13.08
CA THR A 19 2.34 -4.03 12.22
C THR A 19 2.88 -4.01 10.78
N GLY A 20 3.28 -5.18 10.28
CA GLY A 20 3.80 -5.32 8.92
C GLY A 20 2.68 -5.19 7.91
N LEU A 21 2.96 -4.62 6.74
CA LEU A 21 1.99 -4.59 5.64
C LEU A 21 1.55 -6.03 5.29
N GLY A 22 2.41 -7.04 5.46
CA GLY A 22 2.06 -8.46 5.23
C GLY A 22 1.16 -9.11 6.29
N SER A 23 0.65 -8.35 7.25
CA SER A 23 -0.22 -8.88 8.32
C SER A 23 -1.62 -9.20 7.80
N LYS A 24 -2.33 -10.11 8.50
CA LYS A 24 -3.75 -10.43 8.24
C LYS A 24 -4.62 -9.16 8.24
N THR A 25 -4.29 -8.20 9.09
CA THR A 25 -4.98 -6.91 9.19
C THR A 25 -4.81 -6.09 7.91
N GLY A 26 -3.60 -5.98 7.35
CA GLY A 26 -3.37 -5.23 6.11
C GLY A 26 -4.13 -5.83 4.93
N ALA A 27 -4.07 -7.16 4.77
CA ALA A 27 -4.84 -7.85 3.73
C ALA A 27 -6.35 -7.67 3.90
N PHE A 28 -6.86 -7.75 5.14
CA PHE A 28 -8.27 -7.51 5.43
C PHE A 28 -8.70 -6.08 5.07
N LEU A 29 -7.90 -5.07 5.44
CA LEU A 29 -8.18 -3.68 5.12
C LEU A 29 -8.23 -3.44 3.60
N MET A 30 -7.31 -4.05 2.85
CA MET A 30 -7.34 -3.97 1.38
C MET A 30 -8.60 -4.58 0.77
N VAL A 31 -9.01 -5.76 1.23
CA VAL A 31 -10.24 -6.38 0.75
C VAL A 31 -11.45 -5.50 1.10
N LEU A 32 -11.47 -4.95 2.33
CA LEU A 32 -12.53 -4.06 2.78
C LEU A 32 -12.60 -2.77 1.95
N THR A 33 -11.46 -2.17 1.59
CA THR A 33 -11.43 -0.93 0.79
C THR A 33 -11.90 -1.18 -0.65
N ILE A 34 -11.52 -2.32 -1.25
CA ILE A 34 -12.04 -2.76 -2.56
C ILE A 34 -13.56 -2.94 -2.53
N VAL A 35 -14.09 -3.65 -1.53
CA VAL A 35 -15.54 -3.86 -1.38
C VAL A 35 -16.26 -2.54 -1.13
N CYS A 36 -15.70 -1.66 -0.30
CA CYS A 36 -16.24 -0.33 -0.05
C CYS A 36 -16.27 0.51 -1.33
N GLY A 37 -15.20 0.50 -2.13
CA GLY A 37 -15.13 1.18 -3.42
C GLY A 37 -16.18 0.68 -4.42
N LEU A 38 -16.34 -0.65 -4.54
CA LEU A 38 -17.39 -1.26 -5.37
C LEU A 38 -18.79 -0.86 -4.90
N PHE A 39 -19.02 -0.85 -3.59
CA PHE A 39 -20.29 -0.41 -3.03
C PHE A 39 -20.55 1.08 -3.32
N CYS A 40 -19.55 1.95 -3.16
CA CYS A 40 -19.64 3.37 -3.51
C CYS A 40 -19.93 3.57 -5.00
N PHE A 41 -19.31 2.79 -5.88
CA PHE A 41 -19.61 2.81 -7.31
C PHE A 41 -21.06 2.44 -7.62
N VAL A 42 -21.58 1.38 -7.01
CA VAL A 42 -22.99 0.98 -7.16
C VAL A 42 -23.92 2.09 -6.66
N LEU A 43 -23.61 2.72 -5.53
CA LEU A 43 -24.36 3.88 -5.05
C LEU A 43 -24.34 5.05 -6.03
N CYS A 44 -23.20 5.31 -6.68
CA CYS A 44 -23.10 6.33 -7.73
C CYS A 44 -23.98 5.99 -8.93
N LEU A 45 -24.05 4.72 -9.35
CA LEU A 45 -24.95 4.28 -10.41
C LEU A 45 -26.43 4.41 -10.03
N ILE A 46 -26.78 4.08 -8.78
CA ILE A 46 -28.14 4.28 -8.26
C ILE A 46 -28.48 5.78 -8.23
N ALA A 47 -27.54 6.63 -7.81
CA ALA A 47 -27.71 8.07 -7.84
C ALA A 47 -27.90 8.61 -9.27
N GLU A 48 -27.15 8.08 -10.24
CA GLU A 48 -27.33 8.44 -11.65
C GLU A 48 -28.71 8.02 -12.18
N ALA A 49 -29.14 6.79 -11.87
CA ALA A 49 -30.44 6.27 -12.31
C ALA A 49 -31.62 6.99 -11.65
N ALA A 50 -31.45 7.43 -10.40
CA ALA A 50 -32.46 8.14 -9.63
C ALA A 50 -32.36 9.67 -9.74
N ARG A 51 -31.48 10.19 -10.62
CA ARG A 51 -31.27 11.63 -10.78
C ARG A 51 -32.56 12.34 -11.15
N SER A 52 -32.72 13.55 -10.63
CA SER A 52 -33.83 14.41 -11.03
C SER A 52 -33.71 14.79 -12.52
N GLN A 53 -34.83 14.72 -13.25
CA GLN A 53 -34.91 15.23 -14.62
C GLN A 53 -35.81 16.45 -14.66
N VAL A 54 -35.63 17.31 -15.67
CA VAL A 54 -36.47 18.49 -15.87
C VAL A 54 -37.49 18.24 -16.96
N THR A 55 -38.74 18.59 -16.67
CA THR A 55 -39.83 18.68 -17.64
C THR A 55 -40.22 20.14 -17.82
N TRP A 56 -40.49 20.51 -19.08
CA TRP A 56 -40.96 21.85 -19.43
C TRP A 56 -42.48 21.85 -19.52
N VAL A 57 -43.12 22.78 -18.81
CA VAL A 57 -44.56 22.98 -18.81
C VAL A 57 -44.85 24.35 -19.39
N ASN A 58 -45.69 24.40 -20.43
CA ASN A 58 -46.15 25.67 -20.98
C ASN A 58 -47.06 26.36 -19.97
N SER A 59 -46.71 27.58 -19.55
CA SER A 59 -47.62 28.42 -18.77
C SER A 59 -48.86 28.68 -19.61
N GLY A 60 -50.02 28.19 -19.18
CA GLY A 60 -51.28 28.22 -19.93
C GLY A 60 -51.89 29.62 -20.16
N SER A 61 -51.13 30.70 -19.95
CA SER A 61 -51.56 32.07 -20.24
C SER A 61 -51.22 32.44 -21.67
N LYS A 62 -52.24 32.39 -22.54
CA LYS A 62 -52.24 33.02 -23.87
C LYS A 62 -52.03 34.53 -23.73
N GLU A 63 -50.79 35.01 -23.68
CA GLU A 63 -50.45 36.35 -24.20
C GLU A 63 -48.97 36.62 -24.42
N ASN A 64 -48.02 35.81 -23.93
CA ASN A 64 -46.60 35.94 -24.29
C ASN A 64 -45.94 34.57 -24.41
N ASP A 65 -45.40 34.27 -25.59
CA ASP A 65 -44.90 32.97 -26.06
C ASP A 65 -43.53 32.55 -25.45
N GLU A 66 -43.13 33.15 -24.31
CA GLU A 66 -41.77 33.03 -23.76
C GLU A 66 -41.67 32.43 -22.33
N ASP A 67 -42.80 32.24 -21.63
CA ASP A 67 -42.79 31.77 -20.22
C ASP A 67 -42.93 30.24 -20.09
N SER A 68 -42.03 29.48 -20.73
CA SER A 68 -41.92 28.03 -20.46
C SER A 68 -41.32 27.83 -19.08
N GLN A 69 -42.11 27.33 -18.12
CA GLN A 69 -41.63 27.05 -16.77
C GLN A 69 -41.13 25.60 -16.69
N CYS A 70 -40.08 25.38 -15.91
CA CYS A 70 -39.49 24.06 -15.71
C CYS A 70 -39.88 23.49 -14.33
N ILE A 71 -40.09 22.17 -14.29
CA ILE A 71 -40.43 21.41 -13.08
C ILE A 71 -39.49 20.20 -13.00
N TYR A 72 -39.10 19.79 -11.78
CA TYR A 72 -38.32 18.55 -11.61
C TYR A 72 -39.27 17.34 -11.50
N THR A 73 -38.89 16.22 -12.09
CA THR A 73 -39.72 14.99 -12.12
C THR A 73 -39.71 14.22 -10.81
N GLY A 74 -38.68 14.39 -9.98
CA GLY A 74 -38.45 13.56 -8.81
C GLY A 74 -37.90 14.33 -7.61
N SER A 75 -38.07 13.73 -6.43
CA SER A 75 -37.45 14.20 -5.21
C SER A 75 -35.99 13.73 -5.19
N GLY A 76 -35.03 14.67 -5.15
CA GLY A 76 -33.59 14.39 -5.12
C GLY A 76 -33.10 13.63 -3.87
N LYS A 77 -34.00 13.09 -3.04
CA LYS A 77 -33.67 12.37 -1.79
C LYS A 77 -32.82 11.13 -2.02
N ILE A 78 -33.20 10.27 -2.97
CA ILE A 78 -32.49 9.03 -3.26
C ILE A 78 -31.08 9.33 -3.80
N PRO A 79 -30.91 10.12 -4.88
CA PRO A 79 -29.58 10.41 -5.40
C PRO A 79 -28.72 11.15 -4.37
N LEU A 80 -29.30 12.05 -3.58
CA LEU A 80 -28.58 12.74 -2.50
C LEU A 80 -28.09 11.80 -1.41
N LEU A 81 -28.93 10.89 -0.90
CA LEU A 81 -28.50 9.92 0.11
C LEU A 81 -27.44 8.96 -0.43
N CYS A 82 -27.64 8.44 -1.64
CA CYS A 82 -26.67 7.56 -2.28
C CYS A 82 -25.32 8.25 -2.51
N ALA A 83 -25.33 9.47 -3.05
CA ALA A 83 -24.12 10.26 -3.27
C ALA A 83 -23.44 10.66 -1.96
N ALA A 84 -24.20 11.02 -0.92
CA ALA A 84 -23.65 11.37 0.39
C ALA A 84 -22.97 10.17 1.06
N ILE A 85 -23.59 8.98 1.01
CA ILE A 85 -23.01 7.75 1.54
C ILE A 85 -21.75 7.38 0.75
N ALA A 86 -21.79 7.49 -0.58
CA ALA A 86 -20.63 7.21 -1.43
C ALA A 86 -19.46 8.17 -1.14
N PHE A 87 -19.73 9.47 -1.02
CA PHE A 87 -18.76 10.51 -0.69
C PHE A 87 -18.08 10.25 0.66
N VAL A 88 -18.87 10.12 1.73
CA VAL A 88 -18.33 9.87 3.07
C VAL A 88 -17.63 8.50 3.14
N GLY A 89 -18.24 7.47 2.55
CA GLY A 89 -17.70 6.11 2.55
C GLY A 89 -16.33 6.04 1.87
N LEU A 90 -16.20 6.65 0.68
CA LEU A 90 -14.93 6.69 -0.05
C LEU A 90 -13.88 7.50 0.71
N ALA A 91 -14.23 8.67 1.26
CA ALA A 91 -13.31 9.49 2.03
C ALA A 91 -12.77 8.76 3.28
N VAL A 92 -13.65 8.09 4.03
CA VAL A 92 -13.24 7.30 5.20
C VAL A 92 -12.35 6.13 4.79
N ALA A 93 -12.72 5.37 3.77
CA ALA A 93 -11.91 4.25 3.27
C ALA A 93 -10.52 4.72 2.83
N MET A 94 -10.46 5.82 2.07
CA MET A 94 -9.22 6.43 1.58
C MET A 94 -8.30 6.84 2.73
N VAL A 95 -8.82 7.56 3.73
CA VAL A 95 -8.04 8.00 4.90
C VAL A 95 -7.56 6.82 5.72
N VAL A 96 -8.43 5.85 6.01
CA VAL A 96 -8.06 4.66 6.81
C VAL A 96 -6.96 3.87 6.12
N GLU A 97 -7.07 3.63 4.81
CA GLU A 97 -6.05 2.91 4.04
C GLU A 97 -4.70 3.64 4.05
N HIS A 98 -4.69 4.94 3.76
CA HIS A 98 -3.46 5.72 3.68
C HIS A 98 -2.81 5.95 5.05
N VAL A 99 -3.60 6.12 6.11
CA VAL A 99 -3.07 6.20 7.48
C VAL A 99 -2.50 4.85 7.91
N TYR A 100 -3.17 3.74 7.62
CA TYR A 100 -2.64 2.40 7.90
C TYR A 100 -1.30 2.19 7.18
N MET A 101 -1.22 2.54 5.89
CA MET A 101 0.00 2.47 5.10
C MET A 101 1.12 3.32 5.70
N LEU A 102 0.83 4.56 6.11
CA LEU A 102 1.81 5.44 6.75
C LEU A 102 2.34 4.85 8.07
N ILE A 103 1.46 4.28 8.89
CA ILE A 103 1.84 3.61 10.14
C ILE A 103 2.70 2.38 9.84
N ALA A 104 2.28 1.55 8.89
CA ALA A 104 3.00 0.32 8.54
C ALA A 104 4.40 0.61 7.98
N VAL A 105 4.56 1.66 7.17
CA VAL A 105 5.86 2.10 6.64
C VAL A 105 6.73 2.76 7.71
N SER A 106 6.15 3.60 8.59
CA SER A 106 6.93 4.27 9.66
C SER A 106 7.36 3.32 10.79
N LYS A 107 6.64 2.22 11.00
CA LYS A 107 6.97 1.18 11.98
C LYS A 107 7.88 0.09 11.43
N ALA A 108 8.06 0.00 10.11
CA ALA A 108 9.07 -0.87 9.53
C ALA A 108 10.45 -0.41 10.02
N THR A 109 11.13 -1.26 10.80
CA THR A 109 12.37 -0.95 11.51
C THR A 109 13.38 -0.27 10.57
N PRO A 110 13.97 0.87 10.95
CA PRO A 110 15.05 1.49 10.19
C PRO A 110 16.39 0.84 10.61
N PRO A 111 16.83 -0.21 9.90
CA PRO A 111 18.22 -0.25 9.46
C PRO A 111 18.39 -0.66 7.98
N ALA A 112 17.37 -1.17 7.30
CA ALA A 112 17.48 -1.62 5.90
C ALA A 112 17.25 -0.51 4.87
N LEU A 113 16.39 0.48 5.13
CA LEU A 113 16.21 1.61 4.20
C LEU A 113 17.44 2.54 4.11
N VAL A 114 18.38 2.45 5.06
CA VAL A 114 19.63 3.22 5.07
C VAL A 114 20.78 2.47 4.36
N VAL A 115 20.61 1.17 4.08
CA VAL A 115 21.62 0.34 3.37
C VAL A 115 21.31 0.20 1.87
N TRP A 116 20.09 0.53 1.43
CA TRP A 116 19.80 0.61 0.01
C TRP A 116 20.65 1.71 -0.60
N ASP A 117 21.48 1.37 -1.60
CA ASP A 117 22.09 2.38 -2.46
C ASP A 117 20.95 3.09 -3.20
N PRO A 118 20.63 4.35 -2.86
CA PRO A 118 19.58 5.12 -3.53
C PRO A 118 19.87 5.31 -5.02
N ASN A 119 21.10 5.01 -5.46
CA ASN A 119 21.50 5.11 -6.85
C ASN A 119 21.22 3.87 -7.68
N SER A 120 20.88 2.72 -7.08
CA SER A 120 20.54 1.51 -7.83
C SER A 120 19.33 1.74 -8.75
N ALA A 121 19.38 1.22 -9.98
CA ALA A 121 18.31 1.38 -10.96
C ALA A 121 16.96 0.81 -10.46
N TYR A 122 17.03 -0.20 -9.61
CA TYR A 122 15.88 -0.88 -9.04
C TYR A 122 15.14 -0.04 -7.99
N SER A 123 15.87 0.61 -7.06
CA SER A 123 15.29 1.47 -6.03
C SER A 123 14.56 2.67 -6.63
N LYS A 124 15.17 3.32 -7.61
CA LYS A 124 14.58 4.41 -8.39
C LYS A 124 13.28 3.99 -9.05
N THR A 125 13.22 2.77 -9.59
CA THR A 125 12.01 2.24 -10.24
C THR A 125 10.89 1.99 -9.24
N ILE A 126 11.18 1.41 -8.06
CA ILE A 126 10.17 1.18 -7.01
C ILE A 126 9.65 2.51 -6.45
N THR A 127 10.54 3.43 -6.10
CA THR A 127 10.15 4.75 -5.57
C THR A 127 9.34 5.53 -6.59
N TRP A 128 9.73 5.48 -7.88
CA TRP A 128 8.97 6.10 -8.96
C TRP A 128 7.57 5.49 -9.11
N LYS A 129 7.46 4.15 -9.11
CA LYS A 129 6.17 3.45 -9.15
C LYS A 129 5.28 3.81 -7.96
N ALA A 130 5.84 3.83 -6.75
CA ALA A 130 5.11 4.21 -5.54
C ALA A 130 4.64 5.67 -5.61
N GLY A 131 5.51 6.59 -6.04
CA GLY A 131 5.16 8.00 -6.26
C GLY A 131 4.06 8.18 -7.30
N PHE A 132 4.14 7.46 -8.41
CA PHE A 132 3.11 7.46 -9.45
C PHE A 132 1.75 7.00 -8.91
N PHE A 133 1.71 5.85 -8.23
CA PHE A 133 0.47 5.35 -7.63
C PHE A 133 -0.09 6.32 -6.60
N PHE A 134 0.76 6.88 -5.73
CA PHE A 134 0.34 7.84 -4.72
C PHE A 134 -0.32 9.07 -5.35
N VAL A 135 0.40 9.76 -6.24
CA VAL A 135 -0.09 11.00 -6.88
C VAL A 135 -1.36 10.73 -7.68
N THR A 136 -1.38 9.65 -8.47
CA THR A 136 -2.55 9.30 -9.31
C THR A 136 -3.77 8.98 -8.45
N THR A 137 -3.59 8.27 -7.32
CA THR A 137 -4.68 7.98 -6.37
C THR A 137 -5.31 9.26 -5.85
N TRP A 138 -4.50 10.22 -5.39
CA TRP A 138 -5.02 11.50 -4.86
C TRP A 138 -5.71 12.35 -5.92
N ILE A 139 -5.20 12.35 -7.15
CA ILE A 139 -5.84 13.05 -8.27
C ILE A 139 -7.20 12.43 -8.59
N CYS A 140 -7.26 11.10 -8.74
CA CYS A 140 -8.52 10.39 -8.99
C CYS A 140 -9.52 10.61 -7.86
N PHE A 141 -9.06 10.53 -6.61
CA PHE A 141 -9.89 10.78 -5.43
C PHE A 141 -10.48 12.18 -5.46
N ALA A 142 -9.63 13.20 -5.63
CA ALA A 142 -10.07 14.60 -5.65
C ALA A 142 -11.08 14.87 -6.77
N VAL A 143 -10.82 14.36 -7.98
CA VAL A 143 -11.75 14.52 -9.10
C VAL A 143 -13.09 13.84 -8.82
N GLY A 144 -13.07 12.59 -8.34
CA GLY A 144 -14.29 11.85 -8.00
C GLY A 144 -15.11 12.54 -6.92
N GLU A 145 -14.47 12.98 -5.84
CA GLU A 145 -15.11 13.68 -4.72
C GLU A 145 -15.69 15.04 -5.13
N ILE A 146 -14.97 15.81 -5.96
CA ILE A 146 -15.48 17.09 -6.48
C ILE A 146 -16.74 16.85 -7.33
N LEU A 147 -16.75 15.82 -8.18
CA LEU A 147 -17.93 15.48 -8.97
C LEU A 147 -19.09 15.06 -8.06
N LEU A 148 -18.85 14.24 -7.03
CA LEU A 148 -19.87 13.88 -6.04
C LEU A 148 -20.41 15.11 -5.30
N LEU A 149 -19.54 16.05 -4.90
CA LEU A 149 -19.94 17.29 -4.23
C LEU A 149 -20.79 18.17 -5.13
N ILE A 150 -20.46 18.30 -6.41
CA ILE A 150 -21.29 19.02 -7.39
C ILE A 150 -22.66 18.36 -7.47
N GLY A 151 -22.71 17.03 -7.64
CA GLY A 151 -23.96 16.28 -7.71
C GLY A 151 -24.81 16.45 -6.45
N LEU A 152 -24.20 16.31 -5.28
CA LEU A 152 -24.84 16.47 -3.98
C LEU A 152 -25.36 17.90 -3.79
N SER A 153 -24.60 18.91 -4.19
CA SER A 153 -24.99 20.32 -4.09
C SER A 153 -26.25 20.61 -4.91
N VAL A 154 -26.32 20.10 -6.14
CA VAL A 154 -27.49 20.33 -7.00
C VAL A 154 -28.71 19.53 -6.53
N GLU A 155 -28.56 18.24 -6.22
CA GLU A 155 -29.67 17.39 -5.76
C GLU A 155 -30.22 17.83 -4.39
N SER A 156 -29.41 18.49 -3.55
CA SER A 156 -29.88 19.10 -2.30
C SER A 156 -30.92 20.19 -2.51
N GLY A 157 -30.83 20.92 -3.64
CA GLY A 157 -31.80 21.92 -4.05
C GLY A 157 -33.18 21.33 -4.42
N HIS A 158 -33.27 20.02 -4.64
CA HIS A 158 -34.48 19.32 -5.06
C HIS A 158 -35.20 18.60 -3.91
N LEU A 159 -34.77 18.82 -2.66
CA LEU A 159 -35.39 18.17 -1.49
C LEU A 159 -36.79 18.72 -1.17
N LYS A 160 -37.02 20.03 -1.38
CA LYS A 160 -38.27 20.71 -1.04
C LYS A 160 -38.77 21.53 -2.22
N ASN A 161 -40.09 21.50 -2.45
CA ASN A 161 -40.75 22.25 -3.53
C ASN A 161 -40.19 21.93 -4.93
N TRP A 162 -39.79 20.68 -5.17
CA TRP A 162 -39.26 20.23 -6.47
C TRP A 162 -40.33 20.25 -7.58
N SER A 163 -41.61 20.09 -7.21
CA SER A 163 -42.76 20.17 -8.12
C SER A 163 -43.23 21.60 -8.42
N ARG A 164 -42.62 22.62 -7.79
CA ARG A 164 -42.99 24.02 -8.06
C ARG A 164 -42.35 24.48 -9.37
N PRO A 165 -43.12 25.11 -10.28
CA PRO A 165 -42.59 25.68 -11.50
C PRO A 165 -41.54 26.75 -11.23
N ARG A 166 -40.46 26.77 -12.02
CA ARG A 166 -39.39 27.77 -11.94
C ARG A 166 -39.08 28.33 -13.34
N PRO A 167 -38.62 29.59 -13.43
CA PRO A 167 -38.17 30.16 -14.71
C PRO A 167 -36.81 29.59 -15.16
N ASN A 168 -35.97 29.15 -14.22
CA ASN A 168 -34.67 28.54 -14.49
C ASN A 168 -34.50 27.26 -13.66
N CYS A 169 -34.13 26.15 -14.31
CA CYS A 169 -33.79 24.89 -13.65
C CYS A 169 -32.32 24.54 -13.92
N LEU A 170 -31.62 24.20 -12.86
CA LEU A 170 -30.26 23.71 -12.92
C LEU A 170 -30.30 22.18 -13.06
N VAL A 171 -29.73 21.67 -14.15
CA VAL A 171 -29.72 20.23 -14.45
C VAL A 171 -28.29 19.72 -14.41
N ILE A 172 -28.08 18.63 -13.69
CA ILE A 172 -26.85 17.85 -13.75
C ILE A 172 -26.78 17.15 -15.11
N ARG A 173 -25.64 17.27 -15.79
CA ARG A 173 -25.38 16.54 -17.04
C ARG A 173 -25.37 15.04 -16.76
N GLU A 174 -25.99 14.28 -17.66
CA GLU A 174 -25.98 12.82 -17.60
C GLU A 174 -24.56 12.26 -17.50
N GLY A 175 -24.39 11.28 -16.63
CA GLY A 175 -23.15 10.58 -16.37
C GLY A 175 -22.28 11.23 -15.30
N LEU A 176 -22.67 12.34 -14.68
CA LEU A 176 -21.86 12.99 -13.64
C LEU A 176 -21.60 12.05 -12.46
N PHE A 177 -22.62 11.35 -11.94
CA PHE A 177 -22.43 10.41 -10.84
C PHE A 177 -21.70 9.16 -11.33
N SER A 178 -21.97 8.68 -12.55
CA SER A 178 -21.25 7.54 -13.14
C SER A 178 -19.75 7.80 -13.28
N VAL A 179 -19.36 8.96 -13.80
CA VAL A 179 -17.95 9.36 -13.93
C VAL A 179 -17.31 9.47 -12.55
N ALA A 180 -18.00 10.07 -11.58
CA ALA A 180 -17.53 10.14 -10.20
C ALA A 180 -17.27 8.75 -9.60
N GLY A 181 -18.20 7.80 -9.82
CA GLY A 181 -18.05 6.41 -9.41
C GLY A 181 -16.86 5.71 -10.09
N ILE A 182 -16.59 5.97 -11.37
CA ILE A 182 -15.41 5.41 -12.06
C ILE A 182 -14.12 5.95 -11.42
N PHE A 183 -14.05 7.25 -11.14
CA PHE A 183 -12.91 7.83 -10.43
C PHE A 183 -12.74 7.26 -9.02
N ALA A 184 -13.84 6.98 -8.31
CA ALA A 184 -13.82 6.28 -7.03
C ALA A 184 -13.21 4.86 -7.15
N LEU A 185 -13.61 4.08 -8.17
CA LEU A 185 -13.01 2.77 -8.42
C LEU A 185 -11.53 2.86 -8.76
N LEU A 186 -11.16 3.77 -9.67
CA LEU A 186 -9.77 4.00 -10.04
C LEU A 186 -8.91 4.36 -8.83
N THR A 187 -9.43 5.21 -7.94
CA THR A 187 -8.78 5.55 -6.67
C THR A 187 -8.45 4.30 -5.88
N VAL A 188 -9.42 3.41 -5.66
CA VAL A 188 -9.20 2.17 -4.88
C VAL A 188 -8.25 1.21 -5.58
N PHE A 189 -8.29 1.11 -6.92
CA PHE A 189 -7.33 0.30 -7.68
C PHE A 189 -5.90 0.84 -7.58
N PHE A 190 -5.71 2.16 -7.68
CA PHE A 190 -4.39 2.76 -7.54
C PHE A 190 -3.87 2.69 -6.10
N ALA A 191 -4.74 2.81 -5.10
CA ALA A 191 -4.41 2.60 -3.69
C ALA A 191 -3.96 1.14 -3.45
N ALA A 192 -4.64 0.16 -4.03
CA ALA A 192 -4.19 -1.23 -4.01
C ALA A 192 -2.84 -1.45 -4.70
N GLY A 193 -2.59 -0.76 -5.83
CA GLY A 193 -1.28 -0.74 -6.49
C GLY A 193 -0.18 -0.18 -5.59
N LEU A 194 -0.46 0.90 -4.85
CA LEU A 194 0.44 1.47 -3.84
C LEU A 194 0.73 0.46 -2.72
N TYR A 195 -0.31 -0.18 -2.18
CA TYR A 195 -0.18 -1.19 -1.12
C TYR A 195 0.68 -2.38 -1.57
N LEU A 196 0.42 -2.92 -2.75
CA LEU A 196 1.22 -4.01 -3.32
C LEU A 196 2.67 -3.58 -3.56
N THR A 197 2.89 -2.37 -4.05
CA THR A 197 4.24 -1.83 -4.27
C THR A 197 5.01 -1.73 -2.95
N ALA A 198 4.37 -1.23 -1.89
CA ALA A 198 4.97 -1.15 -0.57
C ALA A 198 5.21 -2.53 0.06
N LEU A 199 4.30 -3.49 -0.15
CA LEU A 199 4.48 -4.88 0.25
C LEU A 199 5.69 -5.53 -0.43
N CYS A 200 5.85 -5.33 -1.74
CA CYS A 200 7.00 -5.83 -2.48
C CYS A 200 8.30 -5.22 -1.94
N ALA A 201 8.32 -3.91 -1.71
CA ALA A 201 9.46 -3.23 -1.11
C ALA A 201 9.80 -3.80 0.28
N GLN A 202 8.78 -4.05 1.12
CA GLN A 202 8.98 -4.63 2.44
C GLN A 202 9.51 -6.07 2.38
N ARG A 203 8.94 -6.93 1.53
CA ARG A 203 9.39 -8.33 1.38
C ARG A 203 10.85 -8.40 0.95
N MET A 204 11.23 -7.59 -0.03
CA MET A 204 12.61 -7.56 -0.50
C MET A 204 13.57 -7.03 0.56
N SER A 205 13.16 -6.00 1.31
CA SER A 205 13.95 -5.51 2.44
C SER A 205 14.20 -6.62 3.47
N GLN A 206 13.18 -7.43 3.77
CA GLN A 206 13.29 -8.53 4.72
C GLN A 206 14.20 -9.66 4.20
N GLU A 207 14.11 -9.99 2.92
CA GLU A 207 14.99 -10.99 2.29
C GLU A 207 16.47 -10.55 2.37
N HIS A 208 16.77 -9.30 2.02
CA HIS A 208 18.12 -8.75 2.14
C HIS A 208 18.63 -8.73 3.58
N GLU A 209 17.80 -8.39 4.56
CA GLU A 209 18.19 -8.44 5.98
C GLU A 209 18.51 -9.87 6.43
N ASN A 210 17.72 -10.85 6.00
CA ASN A 210 17.97 -12.27 6.30
C ASN A 210 19.30 -12.73 5.68
N THR A 211 19.53 -12.46 4.40
CA THR A 211 20.80 -12.81 3.74
C THR A 211 21.99 -12.11 4.39
N ARG A 212 21.86 -10.83 4.76
CA ARG A 212 22.93 -10.10 5.47
C ARG A 212 23.21 -10.74 6.84
N ARG A 213 22.18 -11.16 7.56
CA ARG A 213 22.32 -11.84 8.85
C ARG A 213 23.02 -13.20 8.68
N GLU A 214 22.62 -14.00 7.70
CA GLU A 214 23.26 -15.28 7.38
C GLU A 214 24.75 -15.09 7.01
N ILE A 215 25.09 -14.07 6.21
CA ILE A 215 26.47 -13.75 5.86
C ILE A 215 27.26 -13.35 7.11
N LEU A 216 26.70 -12.52 7.99
CA LEU A 216 27.36 -12.13 9.24
C LEU A 216 27.58 -13.32 10.17
N GLU A 217 26.59 -14.19 10.33
CA GLU A 217 26.71 -15.42 11.14
C GLU A 217 27.73 -16.39 10.57
N ALA A 218 27.73 -16.60 9.24
CA ALA A 218 28.74 -17.42 8.56
C ALA A 218 30.14 -16.81 8.72
N SER A 219 30.28 -15.49 8.53
CA SER A 219 31.57 -14.80 8.67
C SER A 219 32.10 -14.89 10.10
N ALA A 220 31.23 -14.82 11.12
CA ALA A 220 31.63 -15.01 12.51
C ALA A 220 32.15 -16.42 12.78
N LEU A 221 31.55 -17.44 12.16
CA LEU A 221 32.03 -18.83 12.25
C LEU A 221 33.39 -19.03 11.58
N TYR A 222 33.58 -18.47 10.37
CA TYR A 222 34.85 -18.60 9.63
C TYR A 222 35.97 -17.67 10.13
N ALA A 223 35.64 -16.57 10.82
CA ALA A 223 36.61 -15.65 11.43
C ALA A 223 37.02 -16.06 12.86
N SER A 224 36.47 -17.14 13.40
CA SER A 224 36.94 -17.73 14.66
C SER A 224 38.41 -18.13 14.50
N PRO A 225 39.34 -17.67 15.37
CA PRO A 225 40.69 -18.25 15.40
C PRO A 225 40.58 -19.76 15.61
N PRO A 226 41.46 -20.59 15.01
CA PRO A 226 41.48 -22.01 15.32
C PRO A 226 41.55 -22.15 16.84
N ARG A 227 40.56 -22.83 17.42
CA ARG A 227 40.57 -23.15 18.85
C ARG A 227 41.86 -23.94 19.08
N SER A 228 42.85 -23.30 19.69
CA SER A 228 44.13 -23.91 20.01
C SER A 228 43.86 -25.26 20.66
N PRO A 229 44.48 -26.36 20.17
CA PRO A 229 44.28 -27.65 20.79
C PRO A 229 44.58 -27.50 22.28
N GLN A 230 43.60 -27.84 23.12
CA GLN A 230 43.82 -27.98 24.55
C GLN A 230 45.08 -28.82 24.71
N HIS A 231 46.10 -28.26 25.37
CA HIS A 231 47.31 -28.96 25.75
C HIS A 231 46.94 -30.31 26.37
N GLN A 232 46.95 -31.36 25.56
CA GLN A 232 47.21 -32.69 26.06
C GLN A 232 48.64 -32.61 26.58
N THR A 233 48.77 -32.78 27.88
CA THR A 233 50.04 -32.84 28.59
C THR A 233 50.91 -33.90 27.92
N ILE A 234 51.83 -33.47 27.05
CA ILE A 234 52.87 -34.34 26.49
C ILE A 234 53.87 -34.54 27.62
N THR A 235 53.76 -35.67 28.32
CA THR A 235 54.76 -36.13 29.27
C THR A 235 56.04 -36.42 28.48
N SER A 236 57.10 -35.66 28.73
CA SER A 236 58.41 -35.89 28.11
C SER A 236 58.98 -37.23 28.57
N MET A 237 58.98 -38.24 27.71
CA MET A 237 59.87 -39.38 27.89
C MET A 237 61.23 -39.03 27.29
N ALA A 238 62.26 -39.02 28.14
CA ALA A 238 63.64 -38.90 27.73
C ALA A 238 64.06 -40.17 26.98
N ARG A 239 64.40 -40.06 25.70
CA ARG A 239 65.22 -41.07 25.01
C ARG A 239 66.04 -40.43 23.87
N GLU A 240 67.24 -40.95 23.72
CA GLU A 240 68.42 -40.43 23.01
C GLU A 240 68.24 -40.20 21.49
N ASN A 241 68.90 -39.14 21.01
CA ASN A 241 69.55 -38.85 19.70
C ASN A 241 69.03 -39.41 18.33
N PRO A 242 69.32 -38.69 17.22
CA PRO A 242 68.39 -38.52 16.10
C PRO A 242 68.70 -39.41 14.89
N VAL A 243 67.68 -39.65 14.06
CA VAL A 243 67.83 -40.18 12.68
C VAL A 243 67.05 -39.31 11.70
N VAL A 244 67.74 -38.98 10.62
CA VAL A 244 67.39 -38.14 9.46
C VAL A 244 66.12 -38.60 8.73
N ARG A 245 65.26 -37.66 8.31
CA ARG A 245 64.60 -37.73 6.99
C ARG A 245 64.01 -36.39 6.53
N GLU A 246 64.48 -35.98 5.36
CA GLU A 246 63.95 -34.97 4.47
C GLU A 246 62.69 -35.52 3.79
N ASP A 247 61.62 -34.74 3.64
CA ASP A 247 60.74 -34.78 2.46
C ASP A 247 59.66 -33.68 2.47
N GLN A 248 59.42 -33.19 1.25
CA GLN A 248 58.54 -32.11 0.83
C GLN A 248 57.06 -32.34 1.18
N ILE A 249 56.31 -31.27 1.46
CA ILE A 249 54.85 -31.28 1.32
C ILE A 249 54.39 -30.06 0.51
N GLU A 250 53.84 -30.43 -0.65
CA GLU A 250 52.99 -29.74 -1.62
C GLU A 250 52.29 -28.44 -1.19
N GLN A 251 52.48 -27.44 -2.05
CA GLN A 251 51.67 -26.24 -2.14
C GLN A 251 50.47 -26.53 -3.05
N SER A 252 49.27 -26.75 -2.49
CA SER A 252 48.05 -26.93 -3.27
C SER A 252 47.31 -25.59 -3.44
N SER A 253 47.04 -25.28 -4.71
CA SER A 253 46.43 -24.06 -5.23
C SER A 253 44.93 -23.98 -4.92
N PHE A 254 44.50 -22.89 -4.29
CA PHE A 254 43.09 -22.58 -4.06
C PHE A 254 42.43 -22.09 -5.36
N THR A 255 41.53 -22.90 -5.93
CA THR A 255 40.69 -22.56 -7.09
C THR A 255 39.31 -22.10 -6.60
N TYR A 256 38.87 -20.90 -6.98
CA TYR A 256 37.51 -20.42 -6.72
C TYR A 256 36.47 -21.16 -7.60
N PRO A 257 35.29 -21.55 -7.09
CA PRO A 257 34.20 -21.99 -7.95
C PRO A 257 33.36 -20.81 -8.48
N PRO A 258 33.01 -20.78 -9.78
CA PRO A 258 32.17 -19.76 -10.37
C PRO A 258 30.69 -20.17 -10.26
N ALA A 259 29.98 -19.62 -9.29
CA ALA A 259 28.54 -19.82 -9.17
C ALA A 259 27.82 -18.50 -8.85
N PHE A 260 27.99 -17.48 -9.70
CA PHE A 260 27.20 -16.25 -9.60
C PHE A 260 26.83 -15.61 -10.95
N ALA A 261 27.04 -16.31 -12.07
CA ALA A 261 26.85 -15.75 -13.40
C ALA A 261 25.58 -16.19 -14.14
N LYS A 262 24.74 -17.06 -13.57
CA LYS A 262 23.63 -17.68 -14.34
C LYS A 262 22.21 -17.24 -13.99
N GLN A 263 21.99 -16.33 -13.05
CA GLN A 263 20.62 -15.98 -12.61
C GLN A 263 20.11 -14.59 -13.03
N LEU A 264 20.89 -13.83 -13.81
CA LEU A 264 20.50 -12.48 -14.25
C LEU A 264 19.87 -12.40 -15.66
N HIS A 265 19.54 -13.53 -16.30
CA HIS A 265 19.12 -13.54 -17.71
C HIS A 265 17.72 -14.06 -18.02
N LEU A 266 16.85 -14.23 -17.02
CA LEU A 266 15.44 -14.54 -17.24
C LEU A 266 14.57 -13.69 -16.32
N VAL A 267 14.21 -12.49 -16.78
CA VAL A 267 12.84 -11.94 -16.85
C VAL A 267 12.96 -10.65 -17.67
N LEU A 268 12.67 -10.76 -18.96
CA LEU A 268 12.29 -9.65 -19.83
C LEU A 268 10.81 -9.86 -20.18
#